data_AF-A0A7Y0TQG0-F1
#
_entry.id   AF-A0A7Y0TQG0-F1
#
_cell.length_a   1.000
_cell.length_b   1.000
_cell.length_c   1.000
_cell.angle_alpha   90.00
_cell.angle_beta   90.00
_cell.angle_gamma   90.00
#
_symmetry.space_group_name_H-M   'P 1'
#
loop_
_entity.id
_entity.type
_entity.pdbx_description
1 polymer ?
#
loop_
_entity_poly.entity_id
_entity_poly.type
_entity_poly.pdbx_seq_one_letter_code
_entity_poly.pdbx_strand_id
1 'polypeptide(L)' 'MQLTITLPDILPDEMSKVIKKVKALFTQEGIAVEIKPETLSDDSWDNLTIDEIAVDTGRVDFAENHDQYLYGIAKR' A
#
# COMPACT_ATOMS: atom_id res chain seq x y z
N MET A 1 -17.13 -22.60 -16.33
CA MET A 1 -17.09 -21.26 -15.70
C MET A 1 -15.79 -21.17 -14.93
N GLN A 2 -15.07 -20.06 -15.04
CA GLN A 2 -13.84 -19.79 -14.29
C GLN A 2 -14.14 -18.67 -13.30
N LEU A 3 -13.78 -18.88 -12.03
CA LEU A 3 -14.09 -17.95 -10.94
C LEU A 3 -12.77 -17.41 -10.40
N THR A 4 -12.63 -16.08 -10.38
CA THR A 4 -11.45 -15.41 -9.84
C THR A 4 -11.81 -14.76 -8.51
N ILE A 5 -11.07 -15.10 -7.46
CA ILE A 5 -11.25 -14.51 -6.12
C ILE A 5 -10.02 -13.65 -5.84
N THR A 6 -10.23 -12.35 -5.68
CA THR A 6 -9.22 -11.40 -5.20
C THR A 6 -9.25 -11.35 -3.68
N LEU A 7 -8.07 -11.47 -3.07
CA LEU A 7 -7.91 -11.46 -1.62
C LEU A 7 -7.04 -10.28 -1.20
N PRO A 8 -7.41 -9.52 -0.15
CA PRO A 8 -6.54 -8.48 0.39
C PRO A 8 -5.26 -9.11 0.96
N ASP A 9 -4.15 -8.37 0.89
CA ASP A 9 -2.82 -8.84 1.29
C ASP A 9 -2.71 -9.13 2.80
N ILE A 10 -3.54 -8.45 3.60
CA ILE A 10 -3.61 -8.64 5.04
C ILE A 10 -4.86 -9.48 5.36
N LEU A 11 -4.64 -10.78 5.57
CA LEU A 11 -5.69 -11.70 6.04
C LEU A 11 -5.29 -12.34 7.37
N PRO A 12 -6.22 -12.38 8.36
CA PRO A 12 -6.01 -13.16 9.57
C PRO A 12 -5.80 -14.65 9.27
N ASP A 13 -4.94 -15.33 10.03
CA ASP A 13 -4.63 -16.76 9.85
C ASP A 13 -5.87 -17.66 9.83
N GLU A 14 -6.92 -17.27 10.56
CA GLU A 14 -8.20 -17.99 10.61
C GLU A 14 -8.93 -18.01 9.25
N MET A 15 -8.80 -16.94 8.46
CA MET A 15 -9.43 -16.81 7.13
C MET A 15 -8.78 -17.73 6.10
N SER A 16 -7.50 -18.10 6.27
CA SER A 16 -6.80 -19.04 5.40
C SER A 16 -7.50 -20.41 5.34
N LYS A 17 -8.05 -20.87 6.47
CA LYS A 17 -8.78 -22.14 6.58
C LYS A 17 -10.11 -22.08 5.84
N VAL A 18 -10.79 -20.94 5.91
CA VAL A 18 -12.06 -20.71 5.21
C VAL A 18 -11.84 -20.70 3.71
N ILE A 19 -10.82 -19.97 3.24
CA ILE A 19 -10.45 -19.89 1.81
C ILE A 19 -10.13 -21.28 1.24
N LYS A 20 -9.41 -22.12 1.99
CA LYS A 20 -9.12 -23.52 1.58
C LYS A 20 -10.40 -24.36 1.47
N LYS A 21 -11.34 -24.23 2.41
CA LYS A 21 -12.64 -24.93 2.34
C LYS A 21 -13.46 -24.48 1.14
N VAL A 22 -13.50 -23.18 0.89
CA VAL A 22 -14.21 -22.59 -0.26
C VAL A 22 -13.62 -23.09 -1.57
N LYS A 23 -12.28 -23.11 -1.71
CA LYS A 23 -11.62 -23.69 -2.89
C LYS A 23 -11.95 -25.16 -3.09
N ALA A 24 -11.98 -25.95 -2.01
CA ALA A 24 -12.30 -27.38 -2.08
C ALA A 24 -13.74 -27.63 -2.55
N LEU A 25 -14.71 -26.84 -2.05
CA LEU A 25 -16.12 -26.93 -2.46
C LEU A 25 -16.27 -26.65 -3.97
N PHE A 26 -15.70 -25.56 -4.46
CA PHE A 26 -15.80 -25.22 -5.88
C PHE A 26 -15.06 -26.21 -6.80
N THR A 27 -13.96 -26.79 -6.32
CA THR A 27 -13.24 -27.84 -7.07
C THR A 27 -14.09 -29.12 -7.19
N GLN A 28 -14.86 -29.47 -6.15
CA GLN A 28 -15.80 -30.60 -6.20
C GLN A 28 -16.94 -30.38 -7.19
N GLU A 29 -17.38 -29.14 -7.37
CA GLU A 29 -18.41 -28.77 -8.37
C GLU A 29 -17.85 -28.59 -9.80
N GLY A 30 -16.55 -28.88 -10.02
CA GLY A 30 -15.92 -28.76 -11.33
C GLY A 30 -15.67 -27.33 -11.79
N ILE A 31 -15.70 -26.36 -10.86
CA ILE A 31 -15.44 -24.94 -11.13
C ILE A 31 -13.95 -24.66 -10.87
N ALA A 32 -13.24 -24.23 -11.91
CA ALA A 32 -11.86 -23.80 -11.78
C ALA A 32 -11.80 -22.46 -11.04
N VAL A 33 -11.19 -22.45 -9.85
CA VAL A 33 -11.01 -21.26 -9.01
C VAL A 33 -9.55 -20.81 -9.00
N GLU A 34 -9.32 -19.58 -9.43
CA GLU A 34 -8.02 -18.91 -9.36
C GLU A 34 -8.08 -17.87 -8.25
N ILE A 35 -7.20 -18.00 -7.26
CA ILE A 35 -7.10 -17.07 -6.14
C ILE A 35 -5.87 -16.22 -6.39
N LYS A 36 -6.05 -14.91 -6.52
CA LYS A 36 -4.95 -13.96 -6.69
C LYS A 36 -4.91 -13.03 -5.48
N PRO A 37 -3.74 -12.80 -4.88
CA PRO A 37 -3.59 -11.69 -3.95
C PRO A 37 -3.85 -10.40 -4.72
N GLU A 38 -4.57 -9.50 -4.08
CA GLU A 38 -4.71 -8.12 -4.52
C GLU A 38 -3.31 -7.52 -4.48
N THR A 39 -2.73 -7.30 -5.66
CA THR A 39 -1.52 -6.49 -5.76
C THR A 39 -1.90 -5.10 -5.28
N LEU A 40 -1.32 -4.66 -4.16
CA LEU A 40 -1.31 -3.26 -3.76
C LEU A 40 -0.67 -2.49 -4.91
N SER A 41 -1.48 -2.03 -5.86
CA SER A 41 -1.04 -1.23 -6.99
C SER A 41 -0.91 0.21 -6.50
N ASP A 42 0.29 0.75 -6.66
CA ASP A 42 0.79 2.03 -6.18
C ASP A 42 0.92 2.15 -4.66
N ASP A 43 2.17 2.19 -4.20
CA ASP A 43 2.46 2.86 -2.94
C ASP A 43 1.88 4.27 -3.06
N SER A 44 1.08 4.69 -2.07
CA SER A 44 0.51 6.03 -2.07
C SER A 44 1.59 7.10 -2.04
N TRP A 45 2.83 6.75 -1.67
CA TRP A 45 4.01 7.59 -1.78
C TRP A 45 4.60 7.68 -3.20
N ASP A 46 4.45 6.64 -4.03
CA ASP A 46 5.03 6.59 -5.38
C ASP A 46 4.27 7.48 -6.38
N ASN A 47 3.00 7.78 -6.09
CA ASN A 47 2.14 8.64 -6.92
C ASN A 47 1.97 10.06 -6.36
N LEU A 48 2.82 10.51 -5.44
CA LEU A 48 2.76 11.89 -4.96
C LEU A 48 3.38 12.84 -5.97
N THR A 49 2.55 13.69 -6.56
CA THR A 49 3.02 14.88 -7.27
C THR A 49 3.47 15.90 -6.23
N ILE A 50 4.74 15.84 -5.82
CA ILE A 50 5.30 16.73 -4.78
C ILE A 50 5.05 18.21 -5.12
N ASP A 51 5.11 18.58 -6.40
CA ASP A 51 4.87 19.95 -6.88
C ASP A 51 3.43 20.44 -6.65
N GLU A 52 2.45 19.55 -6.53
CA GLU A 52 1.05 19.91 -6.23
C GLU A 52 0.80 20.07 -4.73
N ILE A 53 1.60 19.40 -3.89
CA ILE A 53 1.42 19.38 -2.43
C ILE A 53 2.42 20.28 -1.69
N ALA A 54 3.53 20.63 -2.32
CA ALA A 54 4.55 21.49 -1.73
C ALA A 54 4.11 22.95 -1.79
N VAL A 55 4.09 23.61 -0.63
CA VAL A 55 3.87 25.05 -0.53
C VAL A 55 5.23 25.72 -0.48
N ASP A 56 5.54 26.55 -1.48
CA ASP A 56 6.73 27.41 -1.42
C ASP A 56 6.56 28.43 -0.27
N THR A 57 7.40 28.27 0.75
CA THR A 57 7.39 29.14 1.93
C THR A 57 8.26 30.38 1.78
N GLY A 58 8.97 30.53 0.65
CA GLY A 58 9.93 31.61 0.39
C GLY A 58 11.16 31.57 1.30
N ARG A 59 11.35 30.47 2.05
CA ARG A 59 12.52 30.26 2.91
C ARG A 59 13.52 29.35 2.21
N VAL A 60 14.79 29.66 2.40
CA VAL A 60 15.90 28.79 1.96
C VAL A 60 15.69 27.41 2.59
N ASP A 61 15.86 26.37 1.77
CA ASP A 61 15.48 24.98 2.05
C ASP A 61 15.56 24.62 3.54
N PHE A 62 14.41 24.23 4.09
CA PHE A 62 14.31 23.77 5.48
C PHE A 62 15.16 22.53 5.72
N ALA A 63 15.38 21.68 4.72
CA ALA A 63 16.26 20.53 4.83
C ALA A 63 17.71 20.96 5.04
N GLU A 64 18.13 22.06 4.41
CA GLU A 64 19.47 22.59 4.58
C GLU A 64 19.62 23.31 5.93
N ASN A 65 18.65 24.11 6.36
CA ASN A 65 18.78 24.96 7.56
C ASN A 65 17.95 24.47 8.75
N HIS A 66 17.65 23.18 8.79
CA HIS A 66 16.82 22.54 9.80
C HIS A 66 17.23 22.92 11.23
N ASP A 67 18.53 22.84 11.54
CA ASP A 67 19.05 23.11 12.88
C ASP A 67 18.88 24.58 13.29
N GLN A 68 18.99 25.51 12.33
CA GLN A 68 18.76 26.92 12.56
C GLN A 68 17.28 27.20 12.85
N TYR A 69 16.36 26.54 12.16
CA TYR A 69 14.93 26.74 12.34
C TYR A 69 14.36 26.04 13.58
N LEU A 70 14.89 24.86 13.94
CA LEU A 70 14.44 24.14 15.14
C LEU A 70 15.10 24.63 16.43
N TYR A 71 16.40 24.93 16.39
CA TYR A 71 17.19 25.17 17.58
C TYR A 71 17.75 26.60 17.66
N GLY A 72 17.53 27.43 16.64
CA GLY A 72 18.05 28.81 16.59
C GLY A 72 19.58 28.88 16.44
N ILE A 73 20.24 27.78 16.09
CA ILE A 73 21.69 27.71 15.97
C ILE A 73 22.07 28.12 14.54
N ALA A 74 22.84 29.21 14.40
CA ALA A 74 23.31 29.64 13.09
C ALA A 74 24.13 28.52 12.42
N LYS A 75 23.74 28.15 11.19
CA LYS A 75 24.51 27.24 10.35
C LYS A 75 25.84 27.94 10.01
N ARG A 76 26.97 27.28 10.26
CA ARG A 76 28.32 27.84 9.99
C ARG A 76 28.64 27.84 8.52
#